data_AF-A0AAE4V015-F1
#
_entry.id   AF-A0AAE4V015-F1
#
_cell.length_a   1.000
_cell.length_b   1.000
_cell.length_c   1.000
_cell.angle_alpha   90.00
_cell.angle_beta   90.00
_cell.angle_gamma   90.00
#
_symmetry.space_group_name_H-M   'P 1'
#
loop_
_entity.id
_entity.type
_entity.pdbx_description
1 polymer ?
#
loop_
_entity_poly.entity_id
_entity_poly.type
_entity_poly.pdbx_seq_one_letter_code
_entity_poly.pdbx_strand_id
1 'polypeptide(L)'
;PGLVRRGPGAGAPIVGELFRVSPAGLGRFLAALPAPMALTSVELSDGRAVVGFSCTHDAVDGATDITEFGSWVAYLAASRPVSTS
;
A
#
# COMPACT_ATOMS: atom_id res chain seq x y z
N PRO A 1 -3.26 -5.49 -0.68
CA PRO A 1 -3.38 -4.50 0.42
C PRO A 1 -3.61 -3.10 -0.16
N GLY A 2 -4.12 -2.14 0.63
CA GLY A 2 -4.26 -0.74 0.25
C GLY A 2 -3.63 0.18 1.30
N LEU A 3 -2.97 1.26 0.86
CA LEU A 3 -2.34 2.24 1.75
C LEU A 3 -3.24 3.47 1.86
N VAL A 4 -3.49 3.96 3.08
CA VAL A 4 -4.28 5.19 3.31
C VAL A 4 -3.48 6.18 4.15
N ARG A 5 -3.41 7.42 3.68
CA ARG A 5 -2.75 8.50 4.43
C ARG A 5 -3.59 8.89 5.64
N ARG A 6 -2.98 8.88 6.82
CA ARG A 6 -3.57 9.40 8.06
C ARG A 6 -3.03 10.79 8.38
N GLY A 7 -3.73 11.50 9.26
CA GLY A 7 -3.27 12.79 9.78
C GLY A 7 -1.95 12.67 10.55
N PRO A 8 -1.28 13.79 10.86
CA PRO A 8 -0.03 13.79 11.62
C PRO A 8 -0.13 12.98 12.92
N GLY A 9 0.82 12.06 13.15
CA GLY A 9 0.86 11.21 14.34
C GLY A 9 -0.15 10.06 14.38
N ALA A 10 -1.05 9.94 13.39
CA ALA A 10 -2.10 8.92 13.35
C ALA A 10 -1.80 7.74 12.40
N GLY A 11 -0.59 7.68 11.82
CA GLY A 11 -0.15 6.60 10.94
C GLY A 11 1.21 6.04 11.37
N ALA A 12 1.67 5.01 10.66
CA ALA A 12 2.99 4.41 10.86
C ALA A 12 3.74 4.30 9.52
N PRO A 13 5.09 4.26 9.53
CA PRO A 13 5.87 3.92 8.34
C PRO A 13 5.54 2.50 7.85
N ILE A 14 5.32 2.35 6.55
CA ILE A 14 5.05 1.06 5.90
C ILE A 14 6.16 0.77 4.90
N VAL A 15 6.76 -0.41 4.99
CA VAL A 15 7.77 -0.87 4.03
C VAL A 15 7.11 -1.18 2.70
N GLY A 16 7.69 -0.64 1.63
CA GLY A 16 7.26 -0.88 0.25
C GLY A 16 8.45 -0.93 -0.70
N GLU A 17 8.13 -1.02 -1.98
CA GLU A 17 9.12 -1.10 -3.07
C GLU A 17 9.00 0.13 -3.98
N LEU A 18 10.14 0.65 -4.44
CA LEU A 18 10.19 1.79 -5.35
C LEU A 18 10.65 1.33 -6.73
N PHE A 19 9.82 1.57 -7.75
CA PHE A 19 10.09 1.17 -9.13
C PHE A 19 10.28 2.38 -10.04
N ARG A 20 11.16 2.23 -11.04
CA ARG A 20 11.26 3.16 -12.17
C ARG A 20 10.40 2.61 -13.30
N VAL A 21 9.40 3.38 -13.72
CA VAL A 21 8.49 3.03 -14.82
C VAL A 21 8.44 4.15 -15.85
N SER A 22 8.23 3.81 -17.12
CA SER A 22 8.00 4.82 -18.15
C SER A 22 6.60 5.44 -17.99
N PRO A 23 6.36 6.69 -18.44
CA PRO A 23 5.03 7.29 -18.42
C PRO A 23 3.97 6.44 -19.13
N ALA A 24 4.33 5.81 -20.26
CA ALA A 24 3.44 4.90 -20.99
C ALA A 24 3.14 3.62 -20.20
N GLY A 25 4.14 3.07 -19.49
CA GLY A 25 3.96 1.93 -18.59
C GLY A 25 3.03 2.27 -17.43
N LEU A 26 3.23 3.45 -16.81
CA LEU A 26 2.35 3.94 -15.75
C LEU A 26 0.91 4.15 -16.23
N GLY A 27 0.71 4.70 -17.43
CA GLY A 27 -0.62 4.88 -18.00
C GLY A 27 -1.36 3.56 -18.27
N ARG A 28 -0.66 2.56 -18.81
CA ARG A 28 -1.22 1.20 -19.00
C ARG A 28 -1.57 0.56 -17.66
N PHE A 29 -0.68 0.73 -16.69
CA PHE A 29 -0.89 0.24 -15.34
C PHE A 29 -2.14 0.85 -14.69
N LEU A 30 -2.27 2.18 -14.76
CA LEU A 30 -3.44 2.91 -14.25
C LEU A 30 -4.74 2.45 -14.94
N ALA A 31 -4.72 2.25 -16.25
CA ALA A 31 -5.91 1.81 -17.00
C ALA A 31 -6.36 0.38 -16.64
N ALA A 32 -5.45 -0.46 -16.14
CA ALA A 32 -5.75 -1.83 -15.73
C ALA A 32 -6.05 -1.96 -14.22
N LEU A 33 -6.00 -0.86 -13.46
CA LEU A 33 -6.13 -0.88 -12.01
C LEU A 33 -7.59 -1.20 -11.61
N PRO A 34 -7.85 -2.31 -10.90
CA PRO A 34 -9.21 -2.66 -10.51
C PRO A 34 -9.69 -1.76 -9.37
N ALA A 35 -10.98 -1.43 -9.36
CA ALA A 35 -11.59 -0.86 -8.17
C ALA A 35 -11.41 -1.82 -6.96
N PRO A 36 -11.13 -1.31 -5.75
CA PRO A 36 -11.08 0.10 -5.34
C PRO A 36 -9.68 0.71 -5.35
N MET A 37 -8.73 0.15 -6.10
CA MET A 37 -7.34 0.61 -6.07
C MET A 37 -7.17 1.97 -6.77
N ALA A 38 -6.26 2.79 -6.24
CA ALA A 38 -5.97 4.12 -6.74
C ALA A 38 -4.45 4.37 -6.79
N LEU A 39 -4.04 5.36 -7.59
CA LEU A 39 -2.69 5.92 -7.55
C LEU A 39 -2.76 7.30 -6.91
N THR A 40 -1.99 7.50 -5.84
CA THR A 40 -1.92 8.77 -5.10
C THR A 40 -0.47 9.18 -4.88
N SER A 41 -0.26 10.40 -4.37
CA SER A 41 1.06 10.78 -3.86
C SER A 41 1.36 10.05 -2.55
N VAL A 42 2.55 9.47 -2.42
CA VAL A 42 3.08 8.82 -1.23
C VAL A 42 4.39 9.47 -0.83
N GLU A 43 4.54 9.78 0.45
CA GLU A 43 5.73 10.37 1.03
C GLU A 43 6.69 9.26 1.48
N LEU A 44 7.93 9.31 1.00
CA LEU A 44 8.99 8.41 1.40
C LEU A 44 9.69 8.93 2.67
N SER A 45 10.40 8.06 3.38
CA SER A 45 11.14 8.43 4.60
C SER A 45 12.26 9.45 4.37
N ASP A 46 12.70 9.61 3.12
CA ASP A 46 13.67 10.64 2.71
C ASP A 46 13.02 11.99 2.33
N GLY A 47 11.70 12.12 2.54
CA GLY A 47 10.92 13.31 2.27
C GLY A 47 10.48 13.49 0.81
N ARG A 48 10.85 12.59 -0.11
CA ARG A 48 10.37 12.65 -1.49
C ARG A 48 8.90 12.24 -1.57
N ALA A 49 8.15 12.90 -2.44
CA ALA A 49 6.82 12.48 -2.85
C ALA A 49 6.90 11.72 -4.19
N VAL A 50 6.30 10.53 -4.25
CA VAL A 50 6.24 9.68 -5.45
C VAL A 50 4.81 9.23 -5.74
N VAL A 51 4.54 8.78 -6.96
CA VAL A 51 3.29 8.06 -7.26
C VAL A 51 3.34 6.70 -6.56
N GLY A 52 2.35 6.41 -5.73
CA GLY A 52 2.23 5.18 -4.98
C GLY A 52 0.82 4.60 -5.02
N PHE A 53 0.72 3.37 -4.54
CA PHE A 53 -0.51 2.59 -4.50
C PHE A 53 -1.37 2.94 -3.29
N SER A 54 -2.67 3.11 -3.50
CA SER A 54 -3.65 3.39 -2.46
C SER A 54 -4.98 2.71 -2.79
N CYS A 55 -6.00 2.99 -1.99
CA CYS A 55 -7.38 2.58 -2.23
C CYS A 55 -8.32 3.75 -1.96
N THR A 56 -9.53 3.69 -2.48
CA THR A 56 -10.57 4.66 -2.16
C THR A 56 -10.89 4.64 -0.66
N HIS A 57 -11.41 5.75 -0.13
CA HIS A 57 -11.65 5.90 1.31
C HIS A 57 -12.68 4.90 1.85
N ASP A 58 -13.71 4.58 1.08
CA ASP A 58 -14.73 3.57 1.42
C ASP A 58 -14.16 2.15 1.48
N ALA A 59 -13.05 1.88 0.78
CA ALA A 59 -12.44 0.54 0.77
C ALA A 59 -11.80 0.15 2.11
N VAL A 60 -11.59 1.10 3.03
CA VAL A 60 -11.12 0.78 4.39
C VAL A 60 -12.23 0.38 5.34
N ASP A 61 -13.49 0.65 4.98
CA ASP A 61 -14.63 0.33 5.84
C ASP A 61 -14.80 -1.20 5.91
N GLY A 62 -14.53 -1.78 7.08
CA GLY A 62 -14.56 -3.23 7.28
C GLY A 62 -13.31 -3.98 6.83
N ALA A 63 -12.29 -3.29 6.32
CA ALA A 63 -11.00 -3.90 6.03
C ALA A 63 -10.21 -4.16 7.32
N THR A 64 -9.40 -5.23 7.31
CA THR A 64 -8.46 -5.49 8.42
C THR A 64 -7.34 -4.46 8.40
N ASP A 65 -7.17 -3.74 9.51
CA ASP A 65 -6.00 -2.90 9.70
C ASP A 65 -4.78 -3.80 9.97
N ILE A 66 -3.78 -3.69 9.10
CA ILE A 66 -2.52 -4.45 9.18
C ILE A 66 -1.32 -3.54 9.42
N THR A 67 -1.54 -2.29 9.85
CA THR A 67 -0.51 -1.27 10.06
C THR A 67 0.58 -1.76 11.03
N GLU A 68 0.20 -2.52 12.06
CA GLU A 68 1.12 -3.05 13.07
C GLU A 68 2.18 -4.02 12.51
N PHE A 69 1.90 -4.67 11.38
CA PHE A 69 2.85 -5.58 10.74
C PHE A 69 3.96 -4.84 9.98
N GLY A 70 3.78 -3.54 9.71
CA GLY A 70 4.76 -2.68 9.04
C GLY A 70 5.06 -3.02 7.57
N SER A 71 4.56 -4.15 7.06
CA SER A 71 4.67 -4.53 5.64
C SER A 71 3.65 -5.61 5.28
N TRP A 72 3.29 -5.68 3.99
CA TRP A 72 2.44 -6.75 3.47
C TRP A 72 3.07 -8.13 3.62
N VAL A 73 4.38 -8.23 3.39
CA VAL A 73 5.12 -9.50 3.48
C VAL A 73 5.11 -10.02 4.91
N ALA A 74 5.31 -9.16 5.91
CA ALA A 74 5.25 -9.54 7.32
C ALA A 74 3.84 -10.01 7.74
N TYR A 75 2.79 -9.30 7.29
CA TYR A 75 1.41 -9.74 7.52
C TYR A 75 1.15 -11.13 6.94
N LEU A 76 1.55 -11.38 5.68
CA LEU A 76 1.40 -12.70 5.07
C LEU A 76 2.17 -13.79 5.80
N ALA A 77 3.38 -13.49 6.29
CA ALA A 77 4.18 -14.45 7.06
C ALA A 77 3.51 -14.81 8.39
N ALA A 78 2.96 -13.83 9.10
CA ALA A 78 2.23 -14.03 10.35
C ALA A 78 0.88 -14.73 10.16
N SER A 79 0.25 -14.54 8.99
CA SER A 79 -1.07 -15.10 8.66
C SER A 79 -1.01 -16.52 8.10
N ARG A 80 0.18 -17.05 7.79
CA ARG A 80 0.32 -18.42 7.30
C ARG A 80 0.06 -19.39 8.45
N PRO A 81 -0.84 -20.39 8.27
CA PRO A 81 -1.00 -21.43 9.27
C PRO A 81 0.31 -22.19 9.41
N VAL A 82 0.77 -22.34 10.66
CA VAL A 82 1.87 -23.26 10.99
C VAL A 82 1.42 -24.65 10.56
N SER A 83 2.12 -25.23 9.58
CA SER A 83 2.02 -26.66 9.31
C SER A 83 2.78 -27.37 10.43
N THR A 84 2.04 -27.81 11.45
CA THR A 84 2.52 -28.82 12.39
C THR A 84 2.66 -30.14 11.62
N SER A 85 3.90 -30.55 11.36
CA SER A 85 4.25 -31.94 11.01
C SER A 85 4.27 -32.83 12.25
#